data_AF-A0A1C2GPT1-F1
#
_entry.id   AF-A0A1C2GPT1-F1
#
_cell.length_a   1.000
_cell.length_b   1.000
_cell.length_c   1.000
_cell.angle_alpha   90.00
_cell.angle_beta   90.00
_cell.angle_gamma   90.00
#
_symmetry.space_group_name_H-M   'P 1'
#
loop_
_entity.id
_entity.type
_entity.pdbx_description
1 polymer ?
#
loop_
_entity_poly.entity_id
_entity_poly.type
_entity_poly.pdbx_seq_one_letter_code
_entity_poly.pdbx_strand_id
1 'polypeptide(L)'
;METRTNRDDEIEAILNSLDGAGRAEVSPFFYTRVEARLQQQKNQVSTDFLQRLVSRPVLAVSVLTVFLVFNIMAIRGLSSVNNSVSTSSASALQNFAADYNMNTTVLYNNSER
;
A
#
# COMPACT_ATOMS: atom_id res chain seq x y z
N MET A 1 17.99 80.33 -16.87
CA MET A 1 16.98 79.89 -15.87
C MET A 1 16.24 78.66 -16.41
N GLU A 2 16.93 77.54 -16.66
CA GLU A 2 16.34 76.39 -17.40
C GLU A 2 16.38 75.05 -16.65
N THR A 3 17.07 74.93 -15.52
CA THR A 3 17.29 73.64 -14.85
C THR A 3 16.23 73.26 -13.80
N ARG A 4 15.26 74.13 -13.52
CA ARG A 4 14.18 73.87 -12.56
C ARG A 4 12.98 73.18 -13.21
N THR A 5 12.55 73.70 -14.36
CA THR A 5 11.44 73.16 -15.16
C THR A 5 11.60 71.67 -15.45
N ASN A 6 12.81 71.24 -15.82
CA ASN A 6 13.06 69.84 -16.18
C ASN A 6 12.91 68.85 -15.01
N ARG A 7 13.12 69.28 -13.76
CA ARG A 7 12.91 68.40 -12.58
C ARG A 7 11.44 68.28 -12.22
N ASP A 8 10.70 69.36 -12.36
CA ASP A 8 9.27 69.38 -12.07
C ASP A 8 8.53 68.49 -13.09
N ASP A 9 8.92 68.55 -14.37
CA ASP A 9 8.40 67.68 -15.43
C ASP A 9 8.68 66.18 -15.17
N GLU A 10 9.86 65.85 -14.63
CA GLU A 10 10.26 64.47 -14.35
C GLU A 10 9.53 63.91 -13.12
N ILE A 11 9.31 64.74 -12.10
CA ILE A 11 8.49 64.41 -10.92
C ILE A 11 7.04 64.18 -11.34
N GLU A 12 6.50 65.04 -12.21
CA GLU A 12 5.13 64.93 -12.71
C GLU A 12 4.95 63.68 -13.59
N ALA A 13 5.96 63.32 -14.39
CA ALA A 13 5.99 62.07 -15.15
C ALA A 13 6.01 60.82 -14.24
N ILE A 14 6.77 60.85 -13.14
CA ILE A 14 6.80 59.76 -12.16
C ILE A 14 5.44 59.62 -11.46
N LEU A 15 4.85 60.73 -11.01
CA LEU A 15 3.54 60.72 -10.38
C LEU A 15 2.45 60.20 -11.33
N ASN A 16 2.50 60.60 -12.60
CA ASN A 16 1.57 60.15 -13.63
C ASN A 16 1.76 58.65 -13.98
N SER A 17 2.99 58.12 -13.88
CA SER A 17 3.26 56.69 -14.05
C SER A 17 2.67 55.82 -12.94
N LEU A 18 2.44 56.41 -11.76
CA LEU A 18 1.90 55.73 -10.59
C LEU A 18 0.36 55.83 -10.47
N ASP A 19 -0.27 56.77 -11.18
CA ASP A 19 -1.72 57.02 -11.13
C ASP A 19 -2.55 55.87 -11.73
N GLY A 20 -1.93 55.04 -12.58
CA GLY A 20 -2.53 53.81 -13.11
C GLY A 20 -2.34 52.58 -12.22
N ALA A 21 -1.59 52.68 -11.12
CA ALA A 21 -1.28 51.54 -10.25
C ALA A 21 -2.46 51.22 -9.32
N GLY A 22 -3.50 50.64 -9.90
CA GLY A 22 -4.62 50.08 -9.17
C GLY A 22 -4.21 48.87 -8.32
N ARG A 23 -4.98 48.61 -7.26
CA ARG A 23 -4.82 47.41 -6.42
C ARG A 23 -4.91 46.19 -7.33
N ALA A 24 -3.83 45.43 -7.46
CA ALA A 24 -3.83 44.19 -8.23
C ALA A 24 -4.74 43.17 -7.53
N GLU A 25 -5.98 43.09 -8.00
CA GLU A 25 -6.89 42.05 -7.54
C GLU A 25 -6.49 40.73 -8.16
N VAL A 26 -6.37 39.71 -7.31
CA VAL A 26 -6.13 38.33 -7.74
C VAL A 26 -7.25 37.96 -8.71
N SER A 27 -6.90 37.32 -9.85
CA SER A 27 -7.91 36.94 -10.83
C SER A 27 -8.98 36.10 -10.16
N PRO A 28 -10.27 36.31 -10.48
CA PRO A 28 -11.30 35.35 -10.09
C PRO A 28 -10.83 33.97 -10.59
N PHE A 29 -10.94 32.94 -9.74
CA PHE A 29 -10.46 31.56 -9.98
C PHE A 29 -8.95 31.26 -9.81
N PHE A 30 -8.12 32.19 -9.34
CA PHE A 30 -6.72 31.87 -9.01
C PHE A 30 -6.62 30.73 -7.99
N TYR A 31 -7.41 30.83 -6.91
CA TYR A 31 -7.46 29.82 -5.86
C TYR A 31 -7.84 28.44 -6.40
N THR A 32 -8.90 28.37 -7.20
CA THR A 32 -9.36 27.12 -7.84
C THR A 32 -8.30 26.49 -8.73
N ARG A 33 -7.55 27.31 -9.49
CA ARG A 33 -6.48 26.79 -10.36
C ARG A 33 -5.29 26.25 -9.57
N VAL A 34 -4.94 26.92 -8.47
CA VAL A 34 -3.88 26.47 -7.56
C VAL A 34 -4.31 25.17 -6.86
N GLU A 35 -5.53 25.14 -6.35
CA GLU A 35 -6.11 23.96 -5.70
C GLU A 35 -6.17 22.76 -6.65
N ALA A 36 -6.63 22.96 -7.88
CA ALA A 36 -6.67 21.90 -8.89
C ALA A 36 -5.28 21.32 -9.19
N ARG A 37 -4.24 22.16 -9.27
CA ARG A 37 -2.85 21.69 -9.48
C ARG A 37 -2.31 20.92 -8.29
N LEU A 38 -2.64 21.34 -7.06
CA LEU A 38 -2.25 20.63 -5.85
C LEU A 38 -2.94 19.26 -5.74
N GLN A 39 -4.22 19.19 -6.08
CA GLN A 39 -4.99 17.94 -6.07
C GLN A 39 -4.52 16.97 -7.16
N GLN A 40 -4.17 17.45 -8.36
CA GLN A 40 -3.59 16.62 -9.42
C GLN A 40 -2.30 15.94 -8.99
N GLN A 41 -1.37 16.68 -8.37
CA GLN A 41 -0.12 16.10 -7.86
C GLN A 41 -0.38 15.08 -6.74
N LYS A 42 -1.34 15.36 -5.85
CA LYS A 42 -1.67 14.47 -4.73
C LYS A 42 -2.31 13.15 -5.18
N ASN A 43 -3.16 13.19 -6.20
CA ASN A 43 -3.75 11.98 -6.77
C ASN A 43 -2.72 11.17 -7.55
N GLN A 44 -1.85 11.80 -8.36
CA GLN A 44 -0.80 11.09 -9.11
C GLN A 44 0.11 10.26 -8.19
N VAL A 45 0.56 10.84 -7.06
CA VAL A 45 1.46 10.13 -6.12
C VAL A 45 0.81 8.88 -5.49
N SER A 46 -0.51 8.88 -5.30
CA SER A 46 -1.22 7.79 -4.62
C SER A 46 -1.80 6.74 -5.59
N THR A 47 -2.27 7.14 -6.77
CA THR A 47 -2.81 6.21 -7.76
C THR A 47 -1.75 5.60 -8.68
N ASP A 48 -0.61 6.27 -8.90
CA ASP A 48 0.42 5.75 -9.81
C ASP A 48 1.05 4.46 -9.32
N PHE A 49 1.20 4.24 -8.01
CA PHE A 49 1.83 3.01 -7.53
C PHE A 49 0.95 1.79 -7.78
N LEU A 50 -0.35 1.88 -7.47
CA LEU A 50 -1.31 0.80 -7.73
C LEU A 50 -1.59 0.63 -9.23
N GLN A 51 -1.74 1.71 -10.00
CA GLN A 51 -1.93 1.62 -11.45
C GLN A 51 -0.69 1.08 -12.16
N ARG A 52 0.52 1.44 -11.73
CA ARG A 52 1.77 0.89 -12.27
C ARG A 52 1.92 -0.59 -11.92
N LEU A 53 1.48 -1.00 -10.73
CA LEU A 53 1.47 -2.41 -10.32
C LEU A 53 0.48 -3.24 -11.15
N VAL A 54 -0.70 -2.70 -11.46
CA VAL A 54 -1.72 -3.35 -12.32
C VAL A 54 -1.29 -3.35 -13.79
N SER A 55 -0.63 -2.29 -14.26
CA SER A 55 -0.12 -2.20 -15.65
C SER A 55 1.01 -3.18 -15.95
N ARG A 56 1.64 -3.77 -14.91
CA ARG A 56 2.69 -4.77 -15.05
C ARG A 56 2.22 -6.11 -14.48
N PRO A 57 1.62 -6.98 -15.31
CA PRO A 57 1.02 -8.25 -14.85
C PRO A 57 2.01 -9.13 -14.08
N VAL A 58 3.30 -9.05 -14.40
CA VAL A 58 4.38 -9.77 -13.70
C VAL A 58 4.45 -9.41 -12.21
N LEU A 59 4.31 -8.13 -11.86
CA LEU A 59 4.37 -7.69 -10.46
C LEU A 59 3.11 -8.13 -9.69
N ALA A 60 1.93 -8.00 -10.31
CA ALA A 60 0.69 -8.48 -9.72
C ALA A 60 0.72 -9.99 -9.42
N VAL A 61 1.23 -10.80 -10.35
CA VAL A 61 1.40 -12.26 -10.17
C VAL A 61 2.41 -12.58 -9.06
N SER A 62 3.50 -11.82 -8.94
CA SER A 62 4.49 -12.04 -7.88
C SER A 62 3.91 -11.81 -6.49
N VAL A 63 3.19 -10.69 -6.30
CA VAL A 63 2.53 -10.35 -5.03
C VAL A 63 1.46 -11.40 -4.70
N LEU A 64 0.62 -11.76 -5.68
CA LEU A 64 -0.39 -12.81 -5.51
C LEU A 64 0.24 -14.14 -5.05
N THR A 65 1.36 -14.52 -5.67
CA THR A 65 2.07 -15.77 -5.34
C THR A 65 2.62 -15.75 -3.92
N VAL A 66 3.20 -14.63 -3.49
CA VAL A 66 3.69 -14.45 -2.11
C VAL A 66 2.54 -14.59 -1.10
N PHE A 67 1.42 -13.93 -1.36
CA PHE A 67 0.22 -14.05 -0.53
C PHE A 67 -0.32 -15.48 -0.48
N LEU A 68 -0.33 -16.19 -1.61
CA LEU A 68 -0.78 -17.57 -1.69
C LEU A 68 0.12 -18.52 -0.89
N VAL A 69 1.44 -18.40 -1.01
CA VAL A 69 2.40 -19.19 -0.22
C VAL A 69 2.23 -18.92 1.27
N PHE A 70 2.05 -17.66 1.66
CA PHE A 70 1.85 -17.29 3.06
C PHE A 70 0.56 -17.91 3.63
N ASN A 71 -0.53 -17.89 2.87
CA ASN A 71 -1.79 -18.53 3.26
C ASN A 71 -1.65 -20.05 3.37
N ILE A 72 -0.99 -20.71 2.41
CA ILE A 72 -0.73 -22.16 2.48
C ILE A 72 0.11 -22.50 3.70
N MET A 73 1.12 -21.69 4.01
CA MET A 73 1.99 -21.89 5.16
C MET A 73 1.24 -21.69 6.48
N ALA A 74 0.38 -20.68 6.57
CA ALA A 74 -0.48 -20.45 7.73
C ALA A 74 -1.44 -21.64 7.96
N ILE A 75 -2.06 -22.15 6.89
CA ILE A 75 -2.94 -23.33 6.98
C ILE A 75 -2.13 -24.56 7.42
N ARG A 76 -0.96 -24.83 6.84
CA ARG A 76 -0.12 -25.98 7.22
C ARG A 76 0.43 -25.88 8.64
N GLY A 77 0.73 -24.67 9.11
CA GLY A 77 1.10 -24.41 10.50
C GLY A 77 -0.03 -24.80 11.46
N LEU A 78 -1.27 -24.48 11.10
CA LEU A 78 -2.45 -24.85 11.88
C LEU A 78 -2.81 -26.35 11.72
N SER A 79 -2.63 -26.93 10.54
CA SER A 79 -2.88 -28.35 10.27
C SER A 79 -1.84 -29.29 10.87
N SER A 80 -0.59 -28.84 11.07
CA SER A 80 0.43 -29.63 11.79
C SER A 80 0.08 -29.84 13.27
N VAL A 81 -0.71 -28.93 13.85
CA VAL A 81 -1.28 -29.10 15.21
C VAL A 81 -2.39 -30.15 15.22
N ASN A 82 -3.11 -30.34 14.10
CA ASN A 82 -4.23 -31.29 14.01
C ASN A 82 -3.83 -32.69 13.51
N ASN A 83 -2.75 -32.81 12.72
CA ASN A 83 -2.28 -34.11 12.19
C ASN A 83 -1.46 -34.95 13.20
N SER A 84 -1.14 -34.41 14.37
CA SER A 84 -0.50 -35.16 15.47
C SER A 84 -1.49 -35.95 16.34
N VAL A 85 -2.81 -35.80 16.13
CA VAL A 85 -3.85 -36.43 16.96
C VAL A 85 -4.18 -37.87 16.52
N SER A 86 -3.88 -38.27 15.28
CA SER A 86 -4.30 -39.61 14.78
C SER A 86 -3.24 -40.71 14.85
N THR A 87 -1.96 -40.39 15.13
CA THR A 87 -0.89 -41.41 15.27
C THR A 87 -0.56 -41.71 16.74
N SER A 88 -0.91 -40.81 17.67
CA SER A 88 -0.53 -40.92 19.08
C SER A 88 -1.15 -42.10 19.81
N SER A 89 -2.37 -42.52 19.46
CA SER A 89 -3.06 -43.64 20.11
C SER A 89 -2.50 -45.02 19.72
N ALA A 90 -2.21 -45.23 18.43
CA ALA A 90 -1.61 -46.48 17.95
C ALA A 90 -0.16 -46.64 18.45
N SER A 91 0.63 -45.54 18.45
CA SER A 91 2.00 -45.55 18.97
C SER A 91 2.05 -45.70 20.50
N ALA A 92 1.12 -45.10 21.25
CA ALA A 92 1.04 -45.27 22.70
C ALA A 92 0.69 -46.71 23.10
N LEU A 93 -0.23 -47.36 22.39
CA LEU A 93 -0.61 -48.75 22.64
C LEU A 93 0.55 -49.71 22.33
N GLN A 94 1.29 -49.46 21.24
CA GLN A 94 2.47 -50.24 20.85
C GLN A 94 3.60 -50.12 21.89
N ASN A 95 3.85 -48.92 22.41
CA ASN A 95 4.84 -48.67 23.46
C ASN A 95 4.45 -49.31 24.79
N PHE A 96 3.16 -49.25 25.17
CA PHE A 96 2.66 -49.96 26.34
C PHE A 96 2.83 -51.48 26.20
N ALA A 97 2.50 -52.06 25.04
CA ALA A 97 2.66 -53.49 24.81
C ALA A 97 4.14 -53.94 24.85
N ALA A 98 5.06 -53.10 24.39
CA ALA A 98 6.50 -53.38 24.44
C ALA A 98 7.06 -53.43 25.88
N ASP A 99 6.62 -52.51 26.75
CA ASP A 99 7.04 -52.48 28.16
C ASP A 99 6.60 -53.72 28.95
N TYR A 100 5.45 -54.31 28.60
CA TYR A 100 4.95 -55.54 29.22
C TYR A 100 5.35 -56.82 28.46
N ASN A 101 6.29 -56.72 27.51
CA ASN A 101 6.73 -57.80 26.62
C ASN A 101 5.57 -58.53 25.91
N MET A 102 4.45 -57.83 25.72
CA MET A 102 3.29 -58.33 25.02
C MET A 102 3.48 -58.09 23.52
N ASN A 103 4.17 -59.00 22.84
CA ASN A 103 4.28 -58.98 21.37
C ASN A 103 2.93 -59.37 20.73
N THR A 104 1.98 -58.44 20.71
CA THR A 104 0.70 -58.62 20.02
C THR A 104 0.75 -57.87 18.70
N THR A 105 0.64 -58.60 17.59
CA THR A 105 0.40 -58.03 16.27
C THR A 105 -1.06 -57.59 16.22
N VAL A 106 -1.32 -56.32 16.51
CA VAL A 106 -2.67 -55.76 16.48
C VAL A 106 -3.12 -55.61 15.01
N LEU A 107 -3.74 -56.66 14.48
CA LEU A 107 -4.39 -56.66 13.17
C LEU A 107 -5.76 -55.99 13.32
N TYR A 108 -5.84 -54.70 13.01
CA TYR A 108 -7.14 -54.08 12.77
C TYR A 108 -7.72 -54.64 11.47
N ASN A 109 -8.62 -55.62 11.61
CA ASN A 109 -9.49 -56.06 10.54
C ASN A 109 -10.57 -55.00 10.30
N ASN A 110 -10.38 -54.14 9.30
CA ASN A 110 -11.48 -53.38 8.72
C ASN A 110 -12.20 -54.25 7.69
N SER A 111 -12.99 -55.20 8.18
CA SER A 111 -14.04 -55.85 7.41
C SER A 111 -15.36 -55.47 8.05
N GLU A 112 -15.99 -54.42 7.55
CA GLU A 112 -17.40 -54.45 7.12
C GLU A 112 -17.82 -53.09 6.55
N ARG A 113 -18.08 -53.12 5.24
CA ARG A 113 -19.02 -52.33 4.42
C ARG A 113 -19.27 -50.86 4.75
#